data_AF-X1GB85-F1
#
_entry.id   AF-X1GB85-F1
#
_cell.length_a   1.000
_cell.length_b   1.000
_cell.length_c   1.000
_cell.angle_alpha   90.00
_cell.angle_beta   90.00
_cell.angle_gamma   90.00
#
_symmetry.space_group_name_H-M   'P 1'
#
loop_
_entity.id
_entity.type
_entity.pdbx_description
1 polymer ?
#
loop_
_entity_poly.entity_id
_entity_poly.type
_entity_poly.pdbx_seq_one_letter_code
_entity_poly.pdbx_strand_id
1 'polypeptide(L)'
;MTQVERNFYVNRAPTAHRTIFEFRRDVRNTVLNTLFRDYSFFTPDQKLRKLPIIELRAIAGVTRIPVKIVDAVVCKILADLGHSREFYKTNSVSYTPFSHLRKMKIYLHKFNRLAPVFNFQRAKHNARILEKKLNHLCFWPKFMTQIAIVIYVTDLKDPQVEKPIKQTNIRALCGCSAYAFHRTRNKLGLK
;
A
#
# COMPACT_ATOMS: atom_id res chain seq x y z
N MET A 1 55.05 30.09 -12.59
CA MET A 1 54.56 28.89 -13.32
C MET A 1 54.87 27.72 -12.41
N THR A 2 53.91 26.97 -11.87
CA THR A 2 52.82 26.26 -12.56
C THR A 2 51.54 26.13 -11.70
N GLN A 3 50.41 26.46 -12.34
CA GLN A 3 49.07 25.89 -12.08
C GLN A 3 49.10 24.39 -12.41
N VAL A 4 48.01 23.67 -12.08
CA VAL A 4 47.70 22.24 -12.36
C VAL A 4 47.90 21.40 -11.08
N GLU A 5 46.92 20.82 -10.39
CA GLU A 5 45.50 20.60 -10.66
C GLU A 5 44.80 20.37 -9.31
N ARG A 6 43.96 21.34 -8.93
CA ARG A 6 42.76 21.06 -8.14
C ARG A 6 41.84 20.28 -9.05
N ASN A 7 41.34 19.12 -8.64
CA ASN A 7 40.00 18.60 -8.94
C ASN A 7 39.92 17.12 -8.60
N PHE A 8 39.25 16.75 -7.51
CA PHE A 8 38.40 15.55 -7.45
C PHE A 8 37.52 15.58 -6.19
N TYR A 9 36.85 16.71 -5.95
CA TYR A 9 35.62 16.75 -5.16
C TYR A 9 34.52 17.35 -6.03
N VAL A 10 34.07 16.56 -7.00
CA VAL A 10 32.82 16.86 -7.71
C VAL A 10 31.68 16.49 -6.77
N ASN A 11 31.33 17.44 -5.89
CA ASN A 11 30.01 17.49 -5.29
C ASN A 11 29.00 17.68 -6.42
N ARG A 12 28.51 16.58 -7.01
CA ARG A 12 27.34 16.62 -7.89
C ARG A 12 26.13 16.99 -7.03
N ALA A 13 25.79 18.27 -7.00
CA ALA A 13 24.50 18.72 -6.52
C ALA A 13 23.38 17.90 -7.19
N PRO A 14 22.38 17.40 -6.44
CA PRO A 14 21.24 16.72 -7.05
C PRO A 14 20.56 17.66 -8.04
N THR A 15 20.44 17.24 -9.30
CA THR A 15 19.80 18.02 -10.36
C THR A 15 18.35 18.34 -9.97
N ALA A 16 17.90 19.59 -10.21
CA ALA A 16 16.60 20.11 -9.77
C ALA A 16 15.38 19.23 -10.12
N HIS A 17 15.48 18.43 -11.19
CA HIS A 17 14.46 17.44 -11.56
C HIS A 17 14.29 16.31 -10.54
N ARG A 18 15.39 15.86 -9.92
CA ARG A 18 15.39 14.79 -8.92
C ARG A 18 14.68 15.26 -7.65
N THR A 19 14.96 16.48 -7.20
CA THR A 19 14.30 17.12 -6.06
C THR A 19 12.80 17.33 -6.27
N ILE A 20 12.36 17.73 -7.48
CA ILE A 20 10.91 17.90 -7.77
C ILE A 20 10.18 16.56 -7.76
N PHE A 21 10.79 15.51 -8.32
CA PHE A 21 10.19 14.18 -8.36
C PHE A 21 10.11 13.54 -6.97
N GLU A 22 11.17 13.67 -6.17
CA GLU A 22 11.21 13.22 -4.77
C GLU A 22 10.16 13.97 -3.94
N PHE A 23 10.09 15.30 -4.05
CA PHE A 23 9.05 16.10 -3.39
C PHE A 23 7.63 15.65 -3.75
N ARG A 24 7.33 15.44 -5.04
CA ARG A 24 6.01 14.94 -5.48
C ARG A 24 5.69 13.55 -4.92
N ARG A 25 6.70 12.68 -4.83
CA ARG A 25 6.54 11.34 -4.25
C ARG A 25 6.25 11.42 -2.76
N ASP A 26 6.96 12.26 -2.03
CA ASP A 26 6.79 12.41 -0.59
C ASP A 26 5.42 13.01 -0.25
N VAL A 27 5.02 14.06 -0.96
CA VAL A 27 3.66 14.64 -0.86
C VAL A 27 2.58 13.58 -1.08
N ARG A 28 2.70 12.79 -2.15
CA ARG A 28 1.77 11.69 -2.42
C ARG A 28 1.76 10.67 -1.29
N ASN A 29 2.93 10.25 -0.80
CA ASN A 29 3.04 9.22 0.22
C ASN A 29 2.44 9.69 1.55
N THR A 30 2.65 10.95 1.93
CA THR A 30 2.07 11.56 3.14
C THR A 30 0.55 11.62 3.06
N VAL A 31 0.01 12.08 1.93
CA VAL A 31 -1.45 12.12 1.71
C VAL A 31 -2.05 10.72 1.75
N LEU A 32 -1.42 9.75 1.07
CA LEU A 32 -1.93 8.37 1.04
C LEU A 32 -1.84 7.69 2.41
N ASN A 33 -0.77 7.89 3.17
CA ASN A 33 -0.68 7.35 4.54
C ASN A 33 -1.79 7.89 5.42
N THR A 34 -2.02 9.21 5.40
CA THR A 34 -3.10 9.86 6.14
C THR A 34 -4.46 9.32 5.71
N LEU A 35 -4.73 9.26 4.40
CA LEU A 35 -5.97 8.72 3.84
C LEU A 35 -6.25 7.30 4.32
N PHE A 36 -5.25 6.41 4.23
CA PHE A 36 -5.40 4.99 4.55
C PHE A 36 -5.57 4.70 6.05
N ARG A 37 -5.06 5.57 6.93
CA ARG A 37 -5.10 5.41 8.39
C ARG A 37 -6.29 6.11 9.03
N ASP A 38 -6.68 7.28 8.52
CA ASP A 38 -7.65 8.14 9.20
C ASP A 38 -9.06 8.09 8.61
N TYR A 39 -9.20 7.83 7.31
CA TYR A 39 -10.47 7.94 6.61
C TYR A 39 -10.90 6.59 6.05
N SER A 40 -12.19 6.25 6.16
CA SER A 40 -12.72 5.07 5.44
C SER A 40 -13.17 5.53 4.07
N PHE A 41 -12.59 5.04 2.98
CA PHE A 41 -13.06 5.35 1.62
C PHE A 41 -13.77 4.17 0.94
N PHE A 42 -14.15 3.19 1.77
CA PHE A 42 -14.88 2.01 1.35
C PHE A 42 -16.13 1.87 2.21
N THR A 43 -17.28 1.71 1.55
CA THR A 43 -18.57 1.50 2.21
C THR A 43 -18.66 0.09 2.80
N PRO A 44 -19.61 -0.17 3.71
CA PRO A 44 -19.93 -1.53 4.17
C PRO A 44 -20.19 -2.51 3.02
N ASP A 45 -20.87 -2.03 1.96
CA ASP A 45 -21.16 -2.78 0.73
C ASP A 45 -19.96 -2.96 -0.20
N GLN A 46 -18.76 -2.65 0.29
CA GLN A 46 -17.52 -2.75 -0.45
C GLN A 46 -17.54 -1.90 -1.74
N LYS A 47 -18.09 -0.70 -1.70
CA LYS A 47 -18.01 0.26 -2.81
C LYS A 47 -17.04 1.37 -2.45
N LEU A 48 -16.28 1.86 -3.43
CA LEU A 48 -15.46 3.05 -3.24
C LEU A 48 -16.40 4.24 -3.06
N ARG A 49 -16.18 5.04 -2.03
CA ARG A 49 -16.89 6.31 -1.84
C ARG A 49 -15.95 7.46 -2.17
N LYS A 50 -16.51 8.53 -2.74
CA LYS A 50 -15.81 9.81 -2.84
C LYS A 50 -15.70 10.42 -1.43
N LEU A 51 -14.57 11.04 -1.13
CA LEU A 51 -14.44 11.81 0.12
C LEU A 51 -15.17 13.15 -0.04
N PRO A 52 -15.98 13.57 0.94
CA PRO A 52 -16.54 14.91 0.95
C PRO A 52 -15.45 15.96 1.14
N ILE A 53 -15.71 17.20 0.71
CA ILE A 53 -14.74 18.30 0.78
C ILE A 53 -14.23 18.56 2.21
N ILE A 54 -15.06 18.31 3.23
CA ILE A 54 -14.70 18.46 4.63
C ILE A 54 -13.57 17.49 5.01
N GLU A 55 -13.64 16.23 4.57
CA GLU A 55 -12.58 15.24 4.82
C GLU A 55 -11.30 15.59 4.04
N LEU A 56 -11.42 16.08 2.80
CA LEU A 56 -10.26 16.55 2.02
C LEU A 56 -9.57 17.74 2.68
N ARG A 57 -10.34 18.69 3.23
CA ARG A 57 -9.81 19.83 4.01
C ARG A 57 -9.14 19.35 5.30
N ALA A 58 -9.69 18.35 5.97
CA ALA A 58 -9.08 17.78 7.16
C ALA A 58 -7.73 17.09 6.86
N ILE A 59 -7.63 16.33 5.76
CA ILE A 59 -6.34 15.78 5.29
C ILE A 59 -5.36 16.90 4.98
N ALA A 60 -5.80 17.95 4.27
CA ALA A 60 -4.97 19.11 3.95
C ALA A 60 -4.45 19.82 5.22
N GLY A 61 -5.29 19.96 6.25
CA GLY A 61 -4.91 20.56 7.53
C GLY A 61 -3.84 19.76 8.27
N VAL A 62 -4.02 18.43 8.37
CA VAL A 62 -3.06 17.54 9.06
C VAL A 62 -1.74 17.48 8.31
N THR A 63 -1.79 17.34 6.97
CA THR A 63 -0.59 17.17 6.15
C THR A 63 0.09 18.47 5.75
N ARG A 64 -0.56 19.62 5.98
CA ARG A 64 -0.15 20.96 5.51
C ARG A 64 0.03 21.04 3.99
N ILE A 65 -0.68 20.19 3.24
CA ILE A 65 -0.66 20.16 1.77
C ILE A 65 -1.91 20.86 1.24
N PRO A 66 -1.82 21.71 0.20
CA PRO A 66 -2.98 22.38 -0.38
C PRO A 66 -4.10 21.40 -0.78
N VAL A 67 -5.36 21.76 -0.47
CA VAL A 67 -6.56 20.93 -0.73
C VAL A 67 -6.62 20.47 -2.18
N LYS A 68 -6.26 21.32 -3.15
CA LYS A 68 -6.24 20.98 -4.57
C LYS A 68 -5.30 19.81 -4.89
N ILE A 69 -4.14 19.75 -4.23
CA ILE A 69 -3.17 18.67 -4.41
C ILE A 69 -3.67 17.40 -3.71
N VAL A 70 -4.22 17.53 -2.50
CA VAL A 70 -4.83 16.41 -1.77
C VAL A 70 -5.96 15.78 -2.61
N ASP A 71 -6.88 16.59 -3.11
CA ASP A 71 -7.99 16.13 -3.94
C ASP A 71 -7.51 15.40 -5.19
N ALA A 72 -6.51 15.95 -5.90
CA ALA A 72 -5.93 15.30 -7.07
C ALA A 72 -5.30 13.93 -6.73
N VAL A 73 -4.57 13.82 -5.61
CA VAL A 73 -3.96 12.56 -5.16
C VAL A 73 -5.04 11.54 -4.76
N VAL A 74 -6.05 11.97 -4.00
CA VAL A 74 -7.15 11.13 -3.52
C VAL A 74 -8.01 10.65 -4.70
N CYS A 75 -8.43 11.54 -5.59
CA CYS A 75 -9.21 11.17 -6.77
C CYS A 75 -8.46 10.18 -7.65
N LYS A 76 -7.16 10.40 -7.89
CA LYS A 76 -6.35 9.48 -8.66
C LYS A 76 -6.27 8.08 -8.04
N ILE A 77 -5.97 7.99 -6.74
CA ILE A 77 -5.86 6.67 -6.10
C ILE A 77 -7.20 5.93 -6.08
N LEU A 78 -8.32 6.63 -5.88
CA LEU A 78 -9.65 6.02 -5.91
C LEU A 78 -9.99 5.49 -7.31
N ALA A 79 -9.64 6.23 -8.37
CA ALA A 79 -9.80 5.76 -9.73
C ALA A 79 -8.93 4.52 -10.01
N ASP A 80 -7.64 4.56 -9.65
CA ASP A 80 -6.71 3.43 -9.83
C ASP A 80 -7.19 2.18 -9.08
N LEU A 81 -7.75 2.34 -7.88
CA LEU A 81 -8.38 1.26 -7.10
C LEU A 81 -9.64 0.71 -7.77
N GLY A 82 -10.46 1.57 -8.35
CA GLY A 82 -11.65 1.18 -9.11
C GLY A 82 -11.29 0.27 -10.28
N HIS A 83 -10.32 0.68 -11.10
CA HIS A 83 -9.83 -0.11 -12.23
C HIS A 83 -9.16 -1.42 -11.78
N SER A 84 -8.31 -1.36 -10.75
CA SER A 84 -7.62 -2.55 -10.22
C SER A 84 -8.61 -3.61 -9.73
N ARG A 85 -9.68 -3.17 -9.07
CA ARG A 85 -10.71 -4.07 -8.55
C ARG A 85 -11.47 -4.77 -9.67
N GLU A 86 -11.83 -4.04 -10.72
CA GLU A 86 -12.52 -4.63 -11.87
C GLU A 86 -11.64 -5.67 -12.57
N PHE A 87 -10.34 -5.36 -12.70
CA PHE A 87 -9.35 -6.31 -13.21
C PHE A 87 -9.27 -7.58 -12.35
N TYR A 88 -9.24 -7.48 -11.01
CA TYR A 88 -9.15 -8.65 -10.13
C TYR A 88 -10.44 -9.48 -10.02
N LYS A 89 -11.61 -8.88 -10.30
CA LYS A 89 -12.87 -9.63 -10.38
C LYS A 89 -12.96 -10.48 -11.63
N THR A 90 -12.55 -9.90 -12.76
CA THR A 90 -12.63 -10.51 -14.09
C THR A 90 -11.51 -11.52 -14.34
N ASN A 91 -10.35 -11.34 -13.71
CA ASN A 91 -9.19 -12.20 -13.90
C ASN A 91 -8.93 -13.06 -12.67
N SER A 92 -9.05 -14.39 -12.81
CA SER A 92 -8.59 -15.32 -11.78
C SER A 92 -7.07 -15.34 -11.74
N VAL A 93 -6.48 -15.07 -10.57
CA VAL A 93 -5.03 -15.24 -10.39
C VAL A 93 -4.71 -16.72 -10.27
N SER A 94 -4.35 -17.36 -11.38
CA SER A 94 -3.83 -18.72 -11.41
C SER A 94 -2.36 -18.76 -11.01
N TYR A 95 -1.95 -19.73 -10.18
CA TYR A 95 -0.55 -19.96 -9.84
C TYR A 95 -0.28 -21.41 -9.48
N THR A 96 0.94 -21.85 -9.76
CA THR A 96 1.47 -23.13 -9.27
C THR A 96 2.04 -22.94 -7.86
N PRO A 97 2.08 -23.99 -7.02
CA PRO A 97 2.69 -23.92 -5.70
C PRO A 97 4.13 -23.37 -5.74
N PHE A 98 4.93 -23.79 -6.71
CA PHE A 98 6.32 -23.34 -6.90
C PHE A 98 6.47 -21.85 -7.26
N SER A 99 5.43 -21.23 -7.83
CA SER A 99 5.44 -19.82 -8.24
C SER A 99 4.67 -18.90 -7.28
N HIS A 100 4.04 -19.46 -6.25
CA HIS A 100 3.12 -18.75 -5.37
C HIS A 100 3.80 -17.57 -4.64
N LEU A 101 4.85 -17.83 -3.87
CA LEU A 101 5.61 -16.78 -3.18
C LEU A 101 6.16 -15.71 -4.12
N ARG A 102 6.66 -16.13 -5.30
CA ARG A 102 7.17 -15.19 -6.32
C ARG A 102 6.05 -14.26 -6.78
N LYS A 103 4.88 -14.79 -7.10
CA LYS A 103 3.69 -14.01 -7.48
C LYS A 103 3.25 -13.10 -6.33
N MET A 104 3.22 -13.59 -5.10
CA MET A 104 2.87 -12.79 -3.92
C MET A 104 3.78 -11.56 -3.78
N LYS A 105 5.10 -11.73 -3.94
CA LYS A 105 6.05 -10.62 -3.93
C LYS A 105 5.81 -9.60 -5.05
N ILE A 106 5.47 -10.05 -6.26
CA ILE A 106 5.15 -9.17 -7.39
C ILE A 106 3.91 -8.34 -7.08
N TYR A 107 2.85 -8.95 -6.55
CA TYR A 107 1.63 -8.23 -6.19
C TYR A 107 1.85 -7.27 -5.01
N LEU A 108 2.59 -7.67 -3.98
CA LEU A 108 2.99 -6.76 -2.89
C LEU A 108 3.76 -5.56 -3.43
N HIS A 109 4.64 -5.75 -4.42
CA HIS A 109 5.34 -4.65 -5.06
C HIS A 109 4.38 -3.72 -5.83
N LYS A 110 3.44 -4.29 -6.59
CA LYS A 110 2.40 -3.53 -7.30
C LYS A 110 1.56 -2.70 -6.33
N PHE A 111 1.07 -3.31 -5.25
CA PHE A 111 0.30 -2.60 -4.22
C PHE A 111 1.12 -1.54 -3.49
N ASN A 112 2.38 -1.79 -3.18
CA ASN A 112 3.25 -0.78 -2.58
C ASN A 112 3.53 0.39 -3.52
N ARG A 113 3.63 0.14 -4.84
CA ARG A 113 3.72 1.24 -5.83
C ARG A 113 2.41 2.04 -5.89
N LEU A 114 1.27 1.34 -5.85
CA LEU A 114 -0.06 1.95 -5.89
C LEU A 114 -0.37 2.77 -4.63
N ALA A 115 -0.07 2.24 -3.45
CA ALA A 115 -0.22 2.88 -2.16
C ALA A 115 0.95 2.48 -1.24
N PRO A 116 2.00 3.33 -1.13
CA PRO A 116 3.19 3.04 -0.31
C PRO A 116 2.90 3.34 1.16
N VAL A 117 1.93 2.61 1.72
CA VAL A 117 1.43 2.82 3.09
C VAL A 117 1.90 1.74 4.07
N PHE A 118 2.64 0.75 3.59
CA PHE A 118 3.20 -0.35 4.38
C PHE A 118 4.66 -0.63 3.98
N ASN A 119 5.45 -1.22 4.88
CA ASN A 119 6.83 -1.55 4.59
C ASN A 119 6.95 -2.77 3.66
N PHE A 120 7.36 -2.55 2.39
CA PHE A 120 7.49 -3.62 1.40
C PHE A 120 8.51 -4.71 1.78
N GLN A 121 9.64 -4.35 2.39
CA GLN A 121 10.67 -5.33 2.75
C GLN A 121 10.16 -6.28 3.83
N ARG A 122 9.48 -5.73 4.85
CA ARG A 122 8.82 -6.51 5.91
C ARG A 122 7.67 -7.35 5.34
N ALA A 123 6.89 -6.80 4.41
CA ALA A 123 5.83 -7.54 3.74
C ALA A 123 6.36 -8.77 2.98
N LYS A 124 7.51 -8.67 2.29
CA LYS A 124 8.15 -9.83 1.65
C LYS A 124 8.57 -10.91 2.63
N HIS A 125 9.03 -10.52 3.82
CA HIS A 125 9.38 -11.46 4.87
C HIS A 125 8.13 -12.15 5.43
N ASN A 126 7.10 -11.36 5.78
CA ASN A 126 5.82 -11.86 6.28
C ASN A 126 5.10 -12.76 5.26
N ALA A 127 5.27 -12.52 3.96
CA ALA A 127 4.77 -13.39 2.90
C ALA A 127 5.34 -14.81 2.97
N ARG A 128 6.64 -14.96 3.27
CA ARG A 128 7.29 -16.28 3.45
C ARG A 128 6.74 -17.01 4.67
N ILE A 129 6.53 -16.27 5.76
CA ILE A 129 5.95 -16.83 7.00
C ILE A 129 4.52 -17.29 6.74
N LEU A 130 3.71 -16.47 6.06
CA LEU A 130 2.33 -16.81 5.74
C LEU A 130 2.26 -18.10 4.92
N GLU A 131 3.06 -18.24 3.86
CA GLU A 131 3.06 -19.43 3.01
C GLU A 131 3.36 -20.71 3.81
N LYS A 132 4.37 -20.70 4.69
CA LYS A 132 4.66 -21.83 5.58
C LYS A 132 3.48 -22.17 6.49
N LYS A 133 2.83 -21.13 7.04
CA LYS A 133 1.69 -21.30 7.96
C LYS A 133 0.44 -21.83 7.23
N LEU A 134 0.16 -21.37 6.02
CA LEU A 134 -0.95 -21.86 5.20
C LEU A 134 -0.76 -23.32 4.79
N ASN A 135 0.47 -23.71 4.45
CA ASN A 135 0.84 -25.11 4.19
C ASN A 135 0.58 -25.99 5.41
N HIS A 136 1.08 -25.59 6.58
CA HIS A 136 0.90 -26.37 7.81
C HIS A 136 -0.57 -26.52 8.22
N LEU A 137 -1.39 -25.50 7.98
CA LEU A 137 -2.82 -25.52 8.29
C LEU A 137 -3.68 -26.18 7.20
N CYS A 138 -3.08 -26.66 6.11
CA CYS A 138 -3.79 -27.17 4.92
C CYS A 138 -4.92 -26.23 4.46
N PHE A 139 -4.70 -24.91 4.55
CA PHE A 139 -5.72 -23.90 4.31
C PHE A 139 -5.18 -22.80 3.40
N TRP A 140 -5.79 -22.67 2.22
CA TRP A 140 -5.37 -21.72 1.19
C TRP A 140 -6.51 -20.75 0.84
N PRO A 141 -6.57 -19.56 1.47
CA PRO A 141 -7.55 -18.56 1.10
C PRO A 141 -7.23 -17.97 -0.28
N LYS A 142 -8.20 -17.28 -0.88
CA LYS A 142 -8.02 -16.61 -2.19
C LYS A 142 -6.76 -15.74 -2.17
N PHE A 143 -6.04 -15.71 -3.30
CA PHE A 143 -4.74 -15.03 -3.40
C PHE A 143 -4.77 -13.58 -2.89
N MET A 144 -5.75 -12.78 -3.30
CA MET A 144 -5.90 -11.40 -2.83
C MET A 144 -6.16 -11.28 -1.32
N THR A 145 -6.79 -12.30 -0.73
CA THR A 145 -6.95 -12.37 0.73
C THR A 145 -5.62 -12.63 1.42
N GLN A 146 -4.76 -13.47 0.83
CA GLN A 146 -3.40 -13.68 1.34
C GLN A 146 -2.60 -12.37 1.31
N ILE A 147 -2.65 -11.62 0.20
CA ILE A 147 -2.00 -10.30 0.09
C ILE A 147 -2.50 -9.34 1.17
N ALA A 148 -3.83 -9.23 1.34
CA ALA A 148 -4.43 -8.37 2.35
C ALA A 148 -3.95 -8.73 3.77
N ILE A 149 -3.84 -10.03 4.08
CA ILE A 149 -3.34 -10.50 5.38
C ILE A 149 -1.86 -10.16 5.58
N VAL A 150 -1.02 -10.32 4.54
CA VAL A 150 0.39 -9.92 4.61
C VAL A 150 0.50 -8.43 4.92
N ILE A 151 -0.24 -7.57 4.22
CA ILE A 151 -0.22 -6.12 4.45
C ILE A 151 -0.69 -5.80 5.87
N TYR A 152 -1.80 -6.41 6.30
CA TYR A 152 -2.35 -6.24 7.65
C TYR A 152 -1.35 -6.60 8.74
N VAL A 153 -0.74 -7.79 8.69
CA VAL A 153 0.24 -8.22 9.70
C VAL A 153 1.51 -7.36 9.66
N THR A 154 1.91 -6.90 8.47
CA THR A 154 3.08 -6.03 8.31
C THR A 154 2.88 -4.69 9.00
N ASP A 155 1.72 -4.07 8.77
CA ASP A 155 1.40 -2.77 9.35
C ASP A 155 1.09 -2.88 10.86
N LEU A 156 0.32 -3.89 11.29
CA LEU A 156 -0.02 -4.10 12.70
C LEU A 156 1.21 -4.26 13.60
N LYS A 157 2.28 -4.87 13.07
CA LYS A 157 3.52 -5.11 13.80
C LYS A 157 4.58 -4.05 13.54
N ASP A 158 4.25 -2.92 12.90
CA ASP A 158 5.24 -1.89 12.62
C ASP A 158 5.43 -0.98 13.85
N PRO A 159 6.61 -0.95 14.48
CA PRO A 159 6.84 -0.06 15.63
C PRO A 159 6.94 1.41 15.22
N GLN A 160 7.07 1.70 13.92
CA GLN A 160 7.21 3.07 13.41
C GLN A 160 5.87 3.72 13.05
N VAL A 161 4.75 3.00 13.18
CA VAL A 161 3.42 3.54 12.86
C VAL A 161 2.61 3.69 14.14
N GLU A 162 2.14 4.91 14.39
CA GLU A 162 1.33 5.21 15.57
C GLU A 162 -0.09 4.64 15.46
N LYS A 163 -0.67 4.70 14.26
CA LYS A 163 -2.04 4.26 13.98
C LYS A 163 -2.06 3.27 12.84
N PRO A 164 -2.67 2.08 12.99
CA PRO A 164 -2.71 1.10 11.92
C PRO A 164 -3.59 1.55 10.75
N ILE A 165 -3.31 1.03 9.55
CA ILE A 165 -4.18 1.16 8.38
C ILE A 165 -5.53 0.55 8.72
N LYS A 166 -6.62 1.26 8.38
CA LYS A 166 -7.96 0.71 8.56
C LYS A 166 -8.11 -0.58 7.75
N GLN A 167 -8.61 -1.64 8.38
CA GLN A 167 -8.81 -2.94 7.74
C GLN A 167 -9.75 -2.85 6.51
N THR A 168 -10.74 -1.94 6.54
CA THR A 168 -11.60 -1.62 5.40
C THR A 168 -10.80 -1.15 4.18
N ASN A 169 -9.78 -0.33 4.40
CA ASN A 169 -8.93 0.21 3.34
C ASN A 169 -7.93 -0.82 2.80
N ILE A 170 -7.39 -1.69 3.66
CA ILE A 170 -6.56 -2.83 3.20
C ILE A 170 -7.39 -3.75 2.30
N ARG A 171 -8.62 -4.06 2.72
CA ARG A 171 -9.56 -4.87 1.94
C ARG A 171 -9.91 -4.22 0.60
N ALA A 172 -10.14 -2.90 0.59
CA ALA A 172 -10.38 -2.14 -0.63
C ALA A 172 -9.17 -2.20 -1.57
N LEU A 173 -7.96 -1.98 -1.05
CA LEU A 173 -6.71 -2.04 -1.80
C LEU A 173 -6.53 -3.37 -2.51
N CYS A 174 -6.75 -4.47 -1.81
CA CYS A 174 -6.53 -5.82 -2.35
C CYS A 174 -7.74 -6.42 -3.06
N GLY A 175 -8.92 -5.79 -3.03
CA GLY A 175 -10.15 -6.39 -3.55
C GLY A 175 -10.60 -7.63 -2.76
N CYS A 176 -10.41 -7.63 -1.44
CA CYS A 176 -10.76 -8.74 -0.54
C CYS A 176 -12.10 -8.47 0.17
N SER A 177 -12.97 -9.48 0.26
CA SER A 177 -14.23 -9.35 1.00
C SER A 177 -14.00 -9.35 2.52
N ALA A 178 -14.91 -8.70 3.26
CA ALA A 178 -14.87 -8.71 4.73
C ALA A 178 -14.86 -10.14 5.28
N TYR A 179 -15.78 -10.99 4.82
CA TYR A 179 -15.89 -12.37 5.26
C TYR A 179 -14.60 -13.16 5.03
N ALA A 180 -14.04 -13.12 3.81
CA ALA A 180 -12.81 -13.87 3.50
C ALA A 180 -11.63 -13.40 4.35
N PHE A 181 -11.52 -12.09 4.56
CA PHE A 181 -10.49 -11.50 5.41
C PHE A 181 -10.61 -11.97 6.86
N HIS A 182 -11.78 -11.80 7.48
CA HIS A 182 -12.00 -12.18 8.89
C HIS A 182 -11.88 -13.69 9.12
N ARG A 183 -12.45 -14.52 8.24
CA ARG A 183 -12.30 -15.98 8.30
C ARG A 183 -10.83 -16.39 8.27
N THR A 184 -10.04 -15.75 7.40
CA THR A 184 -8.60 -16.04 7.27
C THR A 184 -7.82 -15.59 8.50
N ARG A 185 -8.08 -14.38 9.00
CA ARG A 185 -7.48 -13.86 10.26
C ARG A 185 -7.71 -14.82 11.42
N ASN A 186 -8.96 -15.24 11.61
CA ASN A 186 -9.36 -16.13 12.69
C ASN A 186 -8.66 -17.50 12.58
N LYS A 187 -8.65 -18.10 11.37
CA LYS A 187 -7.92 -19.37 11.13
C LYS A 187 -6.42 -19.27 11.38
N LEU A 188 -5.83 -18.09 11.18
CA LEU A 188 -4.42 -17.85 11.43
C LEU A 188 -4.11 -17.46 12.89
N GLY A 189 -5.12 -17.36 13.76
CA GLY A 189 -4.97 -16.91 15.15
C GLY A 189 -4.54 -15.45 15.27
N LEU A 190 -4.88 -14.62 14.27
CA LEU A 190 -4.58 -13.20 14.22
C LEU A 190 -5.77 -12.42 14.80
N LYS A 191 -5.78 -12.23 16.12
CA LYS A 191 -6.78 -11.43 16.85
C LYS A 191 -6.55 -9.95 16.61
#